data_AF-A0A6C0DVN4-F1
#
_entry.id   AF-A0A6C0DVN4-F1
#
_cell.length_a   1.000
_cell.length_b   1.000
_cell.length_c   1.000
_cell.angle_alpha   90.00
_cell.angle_beta   90.00
_cell.angle_gamma   90.00
#
_symmetry.space_group_name_H-M   'P 1'
#
loop_
_entity.id
_entity.type
_entity.pdbx_description
1 polymer ?
#
loop_
_entity_poly.entity_id
_entity_poly.type
_entity_poly.pdbx_seq_one_letter_code
_entity_poly.pdbx_strand_id
1 'polypeptide(L)'
;MDLNRLRSYRIQLEQPFYNSNSLGISIFDLFMTFFIAYIIEPYVRVYTKLNRQAYYLALLPLGVVSHSLSEQHTFLNGKLFDNSINLYKIIMIIIIIKLIYELNNSFYVKNNQ
;
A
#
# COMPACT_ATOMS: atom_id res chain seq x y z
N MET A 1 13.63 24.30 -0.18
CA MET A 1 12.82 23.49 -1.10
C MET A 1 11.42 23.39 -0.50
N ASP A 2 10.38 23.80 -1.21
CA ASP A 2 9.01 23.82 -0.68
C ASP A 2 8.41 22.40 -0.75
N LEU A 3 8.22 21.79 0.43
CA LEU A 3 7.65 20.43 0.56
C LEU A 3 6.25 20.33 -0.05
N ASN A 4 5.48 21.42 -0.06
CA ASN A 4 4.13 21.41 -0.64
C ASN A 4 4.15 21.22 -2.16
N ARG A 5 5.20 21.71 -2.83
CA ARG A 5 5.42 21.49 -4.27
C ARG A 5 5.82 20.06 -4.59
N LEU A 6 6.47 19.35 -3.67
CA LEU A 6 6.75 17.92 -3.87
C LEU A 6 5.49 17.07 -3.71
N ARG A 7 4.63 17.42 -2.76
CA ARG A 7 3.36 16.73 -2.52
C ARG A 7 2.34 16.93 -3.63
N SER A 8 2.48 17.97 -4.45
CA SER A 8 1.60 18.19 -5.60
C SER A 8 1.80 17.15 -6.71
N TYR A 9 2.96 16.51 -6.83
CA TYR A 9 3.15 15.46 -7.84
C TYR A 9 2.39 14.19 -7.45
N ARG A 10 1.43 13.79 -8.28
CA ARG A 10 0.56 12.64 -8.06
C ARG A 10 0.58 11.67 -9.22
N ILE A 11 0.33 10.40 -8.89
CA ILE A 11 0.18 9.31 -9.84
C ILE A 11 -1.19 8.64 -9.73
N GLN A 12 -1.72 8.25 -10.88
CA GLN A 12 -2.92 7.43 -10.99
C GLN A 12 -2.77 6.43 -12.14
N LEU A 13 -3.58 5.37 -12.11
CA LEU A 13 -3.58 4.30 -13.11
C LEU A 13 -4.42 4.63 -14.36
N GLU A 14 -5.11 5.76 -14.35
CA GLU A 14 -5.98 6.25 -15.42
C GLU A 14 -5.35 7.51 -16.05
N GLN A 15 -5.60 7.80 -17.32
CA GLN A 15 -5.09 9.04 -17.91
C GLN A 15 -5.76 10.28 -17.28
N PRO A 16 -5.02 11.37 -16.98
CA PRO A 16 -3.57 11.50 -17.10
C PRO A 16 -2.82 10.78 -15.96
N PHE A 17 -1.82 9.96 -16.31
CA PHE A 17 -1.09 9.13 -15.33
C PHE A 17 -0.34 9.95 -14.28
N TYR A 18 0.24 11.08 -14.69
CA TYR A 18 0.89 12.06 -13.82
C TYR A 18 0.07 13.33 -13.81
N ASN A 19 -0.21 13.87 -12.63
CA ASN A 19 -0.91 15.15 -12.54
C ASN A 19 -0.55 15.90 -11.25
N SER A 20 -0.93 17.17 -11.20
CA SER A 20 -0.82 18.05 -10.04
C SER A 20 -2.16 18.49 -9.48
N ASN A 21 -3.27 17.94 -9.98
CA ASN A 21 -4.63 18.42 -9.75
C ASN A 21 -5.35 17.69 -8.60
N SER A 22 -4.66 17.35 -7.52
CA SER A 22 -5.20 16.61 -6.37
C SER A 22 -5.80 15.22 -6.64
N LEU A 23 -5.71 14.72 -7.88
CA LEU A 23 -6.16 13.39 -8.29
C LEU A 23 -4.98 12.42 -8.26
N GLY A 24 -5.15 11.25 -7.66
CA GLY A 24 -4.08 10.27 -7.53
C GLY A 24 -3.40 10.23 -6.17
N ILE A 25 -2.50 9.27 -6.03
CA ILE A 25 -1.64 9.05 -4.86
C ILE A 25 -0.46 10.02 -4.96
N SER A 26 -0.16 10.76 -3.87
CA SER A 26 1.02 11.62 -3.82
C SER A 26 2.29 10.78 -3.89
N ILE A 27 3.17 11.07 -4.83
CA ILE A 27 4.44 10.34 -5.01
C ILE A 27 5.31 10.52 -3.76
N PHE A 28 5.32 11.73 -3.20
CA PHE A 28 6.06 12.03 -1.98
C PHE A 28 5.55 11.18 -0.80
N ASP A 29 4.24 11.17 -0.55
CA ASP A 29 3.67 10.42 0.57
C ASP A 29 3.89 8.90 0.38
N LEU A 30 3.79 8.40 -0.86
CA LEU A 30 4.09 7.00 -1.19
C LEU A 30 5.56 6.66 -0.93
N PHE A 31 6.49 7.49 -1.38
CA PHE A 31 7.92 7.30 -1.16
C PHE A 31 8.25 7.33 0.34
N MET A 32 7.72 8.31 1.07
CA MET A 32 7.94 8.42 2.52
C MET A 32 7.40 7.22 3.28
N THR A 33 6.27 6.64 2.84
CA THR A 33 5.73 5.40 3.42
C THR A 33 6.73 4.25 3.30
N PHE A 34 7.30 4.03 2.11
CA PHE A 34 8.31 2.97 1.91
C PHE A 34 9.63 3.26 2.62
N PHE A 35 10.05 4.52 2.67
CA PHE A 35 11.26 4.93 3.38
C PHE A 35 11.14 4.69 4.89
N ILE A 36 10.03 5.11 5.51
CA ILE A 36 9.76 4.86 6.93
C ILE A 36 9.64 3.36 7.19
N ALA A 37 8.92 2.63 6.33
CA ALA A 37 8.80 1.17 6.43
C ALA A 37 10.17 0.47 6.38
N TYR A 38 11.08 0.93 5.54
CA TYR A 38 12.45 0.39 5.49
C TYR A 38 13.21 0.58 6.80
N ILE A 39 13.09 1.75 7.44
CA ILE A 39 13.75 2.02 8.73
C ILE A 39 13.21 1.11 9.82
N ILE A 40 11.89 0.88 9.86
CA ILE A 40 11.25 0.05 10.89
C ILE A 40 11.25 -1.46 10.56
N GLU A 41 11.62 -1.82 9.33
CA GLU A 41 11.63 -3.20 8.81
C GLU A 41 12.26 -4.21 9.79
N PRO A 42 13.46 -3.95 10.37
CA PRO A 42 14.12 -4.92 11.26
C PRO A 42 13.30 -5.23 12.50
N TYR A 43 12.55 -4.27 13.03
CA TYR A 43 11.72 -4.44 14.22
C TYR A 43 10.43 -5.18 13.88
N VAL A 44 9.77 -4.80 12.78
CA VAL A 44 8.45 -5.35 12.43
C VAL A 44 8.55 -6.79 11.91
N ARG A 45 9.60 -7.11 11.13
CA ARG A 45 9.76 -8.45 10.54
C ARG A 45 10.09 -9.54 11.56
N VAL A 46 10.67 -9.18 12.72
CA VAL A 46 10.88 -10.13 13.83
C VAL A 46 9.55 -10.70 14.32
N TYR A 47 8.50 -9.87 14.40
CA TYR A 47 7.18 -10.29 14.88
C TYR A 47 6.31 -10.89 13.77
N THR A 48 6.30 -10.26 12.60
CA THR A 48 5.40 -10.65 11.50
C THR A 48 5.91 -11.86 10.71
N LYS A 49 7.23 -12.13 10.75
CA LYS A 49 7.90 -13.20 9.98
C LYS A 49 7.65 -13.17 8.46
N LEU A 50 7.14 -12.05 7.95
CA LEU A 50 6.96 -11.86 6.53
C LEU A 50 8.32 -11.82 5.83
N ASN A 51 8.37 -12.43 4.64
CA ASN A 51 9.47 -12.17 3.73
C ASN A 51 9.48 -10.67 3.35
N ARG A 52 10.62 -10.17 2.89
CA ARG A 52 10.79 -8.73 2.63
C ARG A 52 9.78 -8.20 1.60
N GLN A 53 9.48 -8.98 0.56
CA GLN A 53 8.54 -8.56 -0.48
C GLN A 53 7.10 -8.47 0.06
N ALA A 54 6.66 -9.48 0.80
CA ALA A 54 5.34 -9.53 1.44
C ALA A 54 5.18 -8.41 2.47
N TYR A 55 6.25 -8.09 3.23
CA TYR A 55 6.25 -6.96 4.15
C TYR A 55 5.92 -5.63 3.45
N TYR A 56 6.61 -5.30 2.36
CA TYR A 56 6.34 -4.07 1.62
C TYR A 56 5.00 -4.09 0.90
N LEU A 57 4.58 -5.25 0.40
CA LEU A 57 3.29 -5.40 -0.27
C LEU A 57 2.12 -5.21 0.70
N ALA A 58 2.28 -5.64 1.96
CA ALA A 58 1.28 -5.49 3.01
C ALA A 58 1.02 -4.04 3.43
N LEU A 59 1.95 -3.11 3.14
CA LEU A 59 1.78 -1.69 3.46
C LEU A 59 0.59 -1.07 2.72
N LEU A 60 0.29 -1.54 1.51
CA LEU A 60 -0.81 -1.01 0.70
C LEU A 60 -2.19 -1.30 1.35
N PRO A 61 -2.58 -2.56 1.62
CA PRO A 61 -3.84 -2.83 2.32
C PRO A 61 -3.84 -2.28 3.75
N LEU A 62 -2.69 -2.27 4.43
CA LEU A 62 -2.61 -1.69 5.78
C LEU A 62 -2.88 -0.18 5.77
N GLY A 63 -2.37 0.56 4.77
CA GLY A 63 -2.69 1.97 4.59
C GLY A 63 -4.18 2.20 4.33
N VAL A 64 -4.79 1.39 3.47
CA VAL A 64 -6.25 1.45 3.20
C VAL A 64 -7.05 1.29 4.49
N VAL A 65 -6.74 0.26 5.28
CA VAL A 65 -7.41 -0.02 6.56
C VAL A 65 -7.14 1.11 7.56
N SER A 66 -5.90 1.55 7.73
CA SER A 66 -5.52 2.60 8.68
C SER A 66 -6.25 3.92 8.40
N HIS A 67 -6.30 4.33 7.13
CA HIS A 67 -7.02 5.55 6.74
C HIS A 67 -8.54 5.38 6.86
N SER A 68 -9.08 4.19 6.56
CA SER A 68 -10.50 3.89 6.72
C SER A 68 -10.93 3.98 8.19
N LEU A 69 -10.15 3.37 9.10
CA LEU A 69 -10.38 3.43 10.55
C LEU A 69 -10.26 4.84 11.14
N SER A 70 -9.47 5.71 10.50
CA SER A 70 -9.28 7.10 10.92
C SER A 70 -10.25 8.07 10.22
N GLU A 71 -11.25 7.55 9.49
CA GLU A 71 -12.22 8.34 8.69
C GLU A 71 -11.54 9.32 7.70
N GLN A 72 -10.33 9.01 7.26
CA GLN A 72 -9.58 9.82 6.32
C GLN A 72 -9.91 9.41 4.88
N HIS A 73 -10.49 10.35 4.13
CA HIS A 73 -10.78 10.16 2.71
C HIS A 73 -9.51 10.26 1.86
N THR A 74 -8.93 9.12 1.51
CA THR A 74 -7.79 9.03 0.57
C THR A 74 -8.25 8.69 -0.84
N PHE A 75 -7.44 9.05 -1.83
CA PHE A 75 -7.69 8.71 -3.23
C PHE A 75 -7.88 7.20 -3.45
N LEU A 76 -7.01 6.38 -2.85
CA LEU A 76 -7.09 4.93 -2.97
C LEU A 76 -8.35 4.38 -2.31
N ASN A 77 -8.71 4.84 -1.10
CA ASN A 77 -9.97 4.42 -0.45
C ASN A 77 -11.18 4.79 -1.31
N GLY A 78 -11.21 6.00 -1.88
CA GLY A 78 -12.27 6.41 -2.79
C GLY A 78 -12.43 5.46 -3.98
N LYS A 79 -11.32 5.06 -4.61
CA LYS A 79 -11.34 4.08 -5.71
C LYS A 79 -11.69 2.66 -5.24
N LEU A 80 -11.35 2.25 -4.03
CA LEU A 80 -11.65 0.90 -3.53
C LEU A 80 -13.09 0.75 -3.03
N PHE A 81 -13.70 1.82 -2.53
CA PHE A 81 -15.05 1.81 -1.98
C PHE A 81 -16.12 2.39 -2.92
N ASP A 82 -15.75 2.86 -4.11
CA ASP A 82 -16.75 3.19 -5.14
C ASP A 82 -17.54 1.93 -5.56
N ASN A 83 -18.62 2.06 -6.34
CA ASN A 83 -19.39 0.91 -6.83
C ASN A 83 -18.89 0.35 -8.18
N SER A 84 -17.90 0.99 -8.79
CA SER A 84 -17.40 0.64 -10.12
C SER A 84 -16.29 -0.40 -10.06
N ILE A 85 -16.22 -1.32 -11.03
CA ILE A 85 -15.01 -2.14 -11.18
C ILE A 85 -13.93 -1.27 -11.79
N ASN A 86 -12.79 -1.15 -11.11
CA ASN A 86 -11.64 -0.39 -11.58
C ASN A 86 -10.33 -1.13 -11.31
N LEU A 87 -9.25 -0.67 -11.95
CA LEU A 87 -7.94 -1.32 -11.87
C LEU A 87 -7.38 -1.36 -10.44
N TYR A 88 -7.70 -0.37 -9.59
CA TYR A 88 -7.23 -0.34 -8.20
C TYR A 88 -7.77 -1.53 -7.41
N LYS A 89 -9.07 -1.84 -7.56
CA LYS A 89 -9.69 -3.01 -6.91
C LYS A 89 -9.05 -4.31 -7.37
N ILE A 90 -8.83 -4.46 -8.67
CA ILE A 90 -8.22 -5.66 -9.25
C ILE A 90 -6.81 -5.87 -8.68
N ILE A 91 -5.99 -4.81 -8.67
CA ILE A 91 -4.63 -4.85 -8.12
C ILE A 91 -4.65 -5.17 -6.63
N MET A 92 -5.55 -4.56 -5.86
CA MET A 92 -5.68 -4.84 -4.42
C MET A 92 -6.08 -6.28 -4.14
N ILE A 93 -6.99 -6.87 -4.92
CA ILE A 93 -7.34 -8.28 -4.80
C ILE A 93 -6.13 -9.18 -5.06
N ILE A 94 -5.37 -8.91 -6.14
CA ILE A 94 -4.15 -9.66 -6.46
C ILE A 94 -3.13 -9.58 -5.32
N ILE A 95 -2.95 -8.39 -4.75
CA ILE A 95 -2.07 -8.15 -3.60
C ILE A 95 -2.51 -8.99 -2.40
N ILE A 96 -3.80 -8.95 -2.04
CA ILE A 96 -4.35 -9.70 -0.90
C ILE A 96 -4.18 -11.20 -1.11
N ILE A 97 -4.48 -11.73 -2.30
CA ILE A 97 -4.30 -13.15 -2.63
C ILE A 97 -2.84 -13.56 -2.46
N LYS A 98 -1.90 -12.76 -2.99
CA LYS A 98 -0.47 -13.03 -2.86
C LYS A 98 -0.01 -13.02 -1.40
N LEU A 99 -0.50 -12.07 -0.60
CA LEU A 99 -0.19 -11.99 0.83
C LEU A 99 -0.71 -13.19 1.61
N ILE A 100 -1.94 -13.65 1.33
CA ILE A 100 -2.52 -14.85 1.96
C ILE A 100 -1.67 -16.09 1.62
N TYR A 101 -1.27 -16.24 0.36
CA TYR A 101 -0.42 -17.36 -0.07
C TYR A 101 0.94 -17.36 0.66
N GLU A 102 1.58 -16.20 0.77
CA GLU A 102 2.86 -16.07 1.48
C GLU A 102 2.73 -16.33 2.98
N LEU A 103 1.67 -15.85 3.61
CA LEU A 103 1.37 -16.14 5.01
C LEU A 103 1.21 -17.64 5.23
N ASN A 104 0.39 -18.30 4.42
CA ASN A 104 0.17 -19.75 4.52
C ASN A 104 1.47 -20.53 4.35
N ASN A 105 2.28 -20.22 3.33
CA ASN A 105 3.58 -20.87 3.12
C ASN A 105 4.52 -20.67 4.32
N SER A 106 4.56 -19.47 4.89
CA SER A 106 5.36 -19.20 6.09
C SER A 106 4.89 -20.02 7.30
N PHE A 107 3.59 -20.32 7.43
CA PHE A 107 3.06 -21.20 8.48
C PHE A 107 3.38 -22.67 8.21
N TYR A 108 3.24 -23.14 6.97
CA TYR A 108 3.51 -24.55 6.61
C TYR A 108 4.97 -24.96 6.81
N VAL A 109 5.93 -24.11 6.43
CA VAL A 109 7.37 -24.40 6.63
C VAL A 109 7.71 -24.53 8.12
N LYS A 110 7.01 -23.79 8.99
CA LYS A 110 7.25 -23.79 10.44
C LYS A 110 6.73 -25.05 11.15
N ASN A 111 5.68 -25.69 10.64
CA ASN A 111 5.07 -26.86 11.28
C ASN A 111 5.75 -28.19 10.89
N ASN A 112 6.70 -28.16 9.95
CA ASN A 112 7.43 -29.31 9.44
C ASN A 112 8.94 -29.26 9.75
N GLN A 113 9.36 -28.40 10.68
CA GLN A 113 10.71 -28.33 11.28
C GLN A 113 10.60 -28.58 12.78
#